data_AF-A0A9X0D646-F1
#
_entry.id   AF-A0A9X0D646-F1
#
_cell.length_a   1.000
_cell.length_b   1.000
_cell.length_c   1.000
_cell.angle_alpha   90.00
_cell.angle_beta   90.00
_cell.angle_gamma   90.00
#
_symmetry.space_group_name_H-M   'P 1'
#
loop_
_entity.id
_entity.type
_entity.pdbx_description
1 polymer ?
#
loop_
_entity_poly.entity_id
_entity_poly.type
_entity_poly.pdbx_seq_one_letter_code
_entity_poly.pdbx_strand_id
1 'polypeptide(L)'
;MSHEDDEDSIRESVVPYFSRGLLMLEDFVEELDKTPHDISVTAAQRIMPYLLGRVDKAYKAFQNAESTIDEINTKMDNDLQDIVVQEKTTNDQLRQTQEDLTKLEEKEKVLQGECSELEQQLSKEEINLRKDSESLNERKTKLEEKKKKEKVVNIVTWAAVPVFGLVGVAVKGLIDDVLEKEVANAEEAVKEATTHLERTKERFGRKKRELSNLTNAKEETKKKHTTKSQELKMLQQRKAEIKNPRSD
;
A
#
# COMPACT_ATOMS: atom_id res chain seq x y z
N MET A 1 -8.00 7.24 -29.96
CA MET A 1 -8.89 8.22 -30.61
C MET A 1 -8.07 9.47 -30.77
N SER A 2 -7.92 9.87 -32.02
CA SER A 2 -6.95 10.85 -32.52
C SER A 2 -7.57 12.23 -32.45
N HIS A 3 -6.76 13.26 -32.18
CA HIS A 3 -7.23 14.64 -32.01
C HIS A 3 -7.86 15.27 -33.27
N GLU A 4 -7.61 14.75 -34.47
CA GLU A 4 -8.38 15.08 -35.67
C GLU A 4 -9.87 14.81 -35.45
N ASP A 5 -10.23 13.74 -34.72
CA ASP A 5 -11.62 13.32 -34.54
C ASP A 5 -12.48 14.33 -33.75
N ASP A 6 -11.90 15.10 -32.82
CA ASP A 6 -12.64 16.02 -31.94
C ASP A 6 -12.80 17.43 -32.55
N GLU A 7 -11.75 17.99 -33.17
CA GLU A 7 -11.85 19.29 -33.86
C GLU A 7 -12.64 19.15 -35.16
N ASP A 8 -12.45 18.05 -35.91
CA ASP A 8 -13.32 17.73 -37.04
C ASP A 8 -14.74 17.43 -36.56
N SER A 9 -14.97 16.80 -35.40
CA SER A 9 -16.34 16.60 -34.89
C SER A 9 -17.02 17.92 -34.50
N ILE A 10 -16.30 18.85 -33.85
CA ILE A 10 -16.83 20.19 -33.54
C ILE A 10 -17.15 20.94 -34.83
N ARG A 11 -16.21 20.91 -35.78
CA ARG A 11 -16.36 21.54 -37.09
C ARG A 11 -17.53 20.92 -37.86
N GLU A 12 -17.63 19.60 -37.94
CA GLU A 12 -18.75 18.87 -38.55
C GLU A 12 -20.10 19.19 -37.89
N SER A 13 -20.12 19.46 -36.60
CA SER A 13 -21.34 19.79 -35.86
C SER A 13 -21.79 21.24 -36.06
N VAL A 14 -20.85 22.20 -36.12
CA VAL A 14 -21.14 23.64 -36.17
C VAL A 14 -21.18 24.19 -37.61
N VAL A 15 -20.25 23.77 -38.47
CA VAL A 15 -20.08 24.29 -39.85
C VAL A 15 -21.34 24.16 -40.70
N PRO A 16 -22.15 23.09 -40.64
CA PRO A 16 -23.35 22.99 -41.47
C PRO A 16 -24.35 24.12 -41.19
N TYR A 17 -24.53 24.49 -39.93
CA TYR A 17 -25.44 25.57 -39.53
C TYR A 17 -24.86 26.94 -39.89
N PHE A 18 -23.59 27.16 -39.60
CA PHE A 18 -22.91 28.41 -39.93
C PHE A 18 -22.87 28.66 -41.44
N SER A 19 -22.48 27.66 -42.23
CA SER A 19 -22.45 27.74 -43.70
C SER A 19 -23.83 27.98 -44.29
N ARG A 20 -24.87 27.35 -43.72
CA ARG A 20 -26.25 27.59 -44.13
C ARG A 20 -26.72 29.01 -43.83
N GLY A 21 -26.28 29.60 -42.72
CA GLY A 21 -26.51 31.01 -42.41
C GLY A 21 -25.88 31.93 -43.45
N LEU A 22 -24.61 31.71 -43.78
CA LEU A 22 -23.89 32.48 -44.81
C LEU A 22 -24.52 32.36 -46.19
N LEU A 23 -24.88 31.14 -46.62
CA LEU A 23 -25.55 30.92 -47.90
C LEU A 23 -26.90 31.66 -47.99
N MET A 24 -27.69 31.68 -46.90
CA MET A 24 -28.97 32.42 -46.87
C MET A 24 -28.78 33.94 -46.92
N LEU A 25 -27.65 34.46 -46.40
CA LEU A 25 -27.28 35.87 -46.53
C LEU A 25 -26.80 36.22 -47.93
N GLU A 26 -25.99 35.37 -48.55
CA GLU A 26 -25.56 35.53 -49.95
C GLU A 26 -26.77 35.58 -50.89
N ASP A 27 -27.68 34.63 -50.72
CA ASP A 27 -28.98 34.58 -51.39
C ASP A 27 -29.82 35.86 -51.20
N PHE A 28 -29.73 36.48 -50.02
CA PHE A 28 -30.41 37.74 -49.73
C PHE A 28 -29.76 38.92 -50.47
N VAL A 29 -28.43 38.99 -50.49
CA VAL A 29 -27.68 40.01 -51.23
C VAL A 29 -27.93 39.87 -52.74
N GLU A 30 -27.93 38.65 -53.26
CA GLU A 30 -28.20 38.38 -54.67
C GLU A 30 -29.63 38.82 -55.07
N GLU A 31 -30.61 38.61 -54.19
CA GLU A 31 -31.99 39.09 -54.40
C GLU A 31 -32.06 40.63 -54.39
N LEU A 32 -31.32 41.29 -53.50
CA LEU A 32 -31.21 42.76 -53.48
C LEU A 32 -30.59 43.30 -54.78
N ASP A 33 -29.49 42.71 -55.26
CA ASP A 33 -28.82 43.13 -56.49
C ASP A 33 -29.70 42.96 -57.74
N LYS A 34 -30.56 41.94 -57.76
CA LYS A 34 -31.55 41.69 -58.82
C LYS A 34 -32.76 42.62 -58.76
N THR A 35 -32.90 43.41 -57.70
CA THR A 35 -34.07 44.28 -57.51
C THR A 35 -33.96 45.55 -58.38
N PRO A 36 -35.01 45.94 -59.14
CA PRO A 36 -34.99 47.16 -59.95
C PRO A 36 -34.71 48.40 -59.10
N HIS A 37 -33.85 49.30 -59.59
CA HIS A 37 -33.45 50.53 -58.87
C HIS A 37 -34.59 51.55 -58.72
N ASP A 38 -35.71 51.34 -59.43
CA ASP A 38 -36.90 52.20 -59.39
C ASP A 38 -37.88 51.68 -58.33
N ILE A 39 -37.75 52.20 -57.10
CA ILE A 39 -38.45 51.69 -55.91
C ILE A 39 -39.88 52.25 -55.85
N SER A 40 -40.80 51.64 -56.60
CA SER A 40 -42.23 51.85 -56.35
C SER A 40 -42.66 51.10 -55.07
N VAL A 41 -43.64 51.65 -54.35
CA VAL A 41 -44.23 51.01 -53.15
C VAL A 41 -44.71 49.58 -53.46
N THR A 42 -45.28 49.36 -54.64
CA THR A 42 -45.79 48.06 -55.09
C THR A 42 -44.67 47.04 -55.31
N ALA A 43 -43.52 47.46 -55.86
CA ALA A 43 -42.36 46.58 -56.04
C ALA A 43 -41.75 46.19 -54.68
N ALA A 44 -41.62 47.15 -53.78
CA ALA A 44 -41.13 46.92 -52.42
C ALA A 44 -42.04 45.95 -51.64
N GLN A 45 -43.37 46.14 -51.70
CA GLN A 45 -44.34 45.24 -51.06
C GLN A 45 -44.26 43.80 -51.57
N ARG A 46 -43.90 43.61 -52.83
CA ARG A 46 -43.78 42.28 -53.44
C ARG A 46 -42.52 41.53 -53.01
N ILE A 47 -41.39 42.23 -52.85
CA ILE A 47 -40.07 41.63 -52.60
C ILE A 47 -39.76 41.49 -51.11
N MET A 48 -40.25 42.42 -50.28
CA MET A 48 -39.98 42.46 -48.84
C MET A 48 -40.27 41.13 -48.10
N PRO A 49 -41.37 40.40 -48.34
CA PRO A 49 -41.62 39.12 -47.66
C PRO A 49 -40.54 38.06 -47.94
N TYR A 50 -39.99 38.04 -49.16
CA TYR A 50 -38.92 37.11 -49.54
C TYR A 50 -37.62 37.46 -48.84
N LEU A 51 -37.25 38.75 -48.82
CA LEU A 51 -36.06 39.24 -48.13
C LEU A 51 -36.13 38.97 -46.62
N LEU A 52 -37.25 39.29 -45.98
CA LEU A 52 -37.48 38.98 -44.56
C LEU A 52 -37.40 37.48 -44.29
N GLY A 53 -37.93 36.64 -45.17
CA GLY A 53 -37.85 35.19 -45.05
C GLY A 53 -36.43 34.63 -45.17
N ARG A 54 -35.56 35.23 -46.00
CA ARG A 54 -34.15 34.84 -46.10
C ARG A 54 -33.36 35.25 -44.86
N VAL A 55 -33.55 36.47 -44.37
CA VAL A 55 -32.94 36.96 -43.13
C VAL A 55 -33.37 36.11 -41.92
N ASP A 56 -34.65 35.77 -41.79
CA ASP A 56 -35.15 34.89 -40.73
C ASP A 56 -34.51 33.49 -40.76
N LYS A 57 -34.33 32.91 -41.97
CA LYS A 57 -33.64 31.62 -42.12
C LYS A 57 -32.16 31.70 -41.75
N ALA A 58 -31.47 32.75 -42.15
CA ALA A 58 -30.08 32.97 -41.77
C ALA A 58 -29.94 33.11 -40.25
N TYR A 59 -30.80 33.91 -39.63
CA TYR A 59 -30.85 34.10 -38.19
C TYR A 59 -31.04 32.78 -37.44
N LYS A 60 -32.02 31.96 -37.82
CA LYS A 60 -32.24 30.62 -37.23
C LYS A 60 -31.05 29.70 -37.39
N ALA A 61 -30.36 29.75 -38.53
CA ALA A 61 -29.17 28.94 -38.76
C ALA A 61 -28.01 29.35 -37.83
N PHE A 62 -27.81 30.66 -37.61
CA PHE A 62 -26.81 31.13 -36.64
C PHE A 62 -27.20 30.83 -35.20
N GLN A 63 -28.47 30.95 -34.81
CA GLN A 63 -28.95 30.53 -33.49
C GLN A 63 -28.67 29.05 -33.22
N ASN A 64 -28.85 28.18 -34.22
CA ASN A 64 -28.52 26.77 -34.08
C ASN A 64 -27.01 26.56 -33.87
N ALA A 65 -26.17 27.28 -34.64
CA ALA A 65 -24.71 27.21 -34.46
C ALA A 65 -24.29 27.68 -33.05
N GLU A 66 -24.87 28.78 -32.56
CA GLU A 66 -24.65 29.31 -31.20
C GLU A 66 -25.05 28.28 -30.14
N SER A 67 -26.25 27.69 -30.25
CA SER A 67 -26.71 26.65 -29.33
C SER A 67 -25.78 25.43 -29.30
N THR A 68 -25.29 24.98 -30.46
CA THR A 68 -24.34 23.87 -30.53
C THR A 68 -23.00 24.22 -29.87
N ILE A 69 -22.51 25.45 -30.03
CA ILE A 69 -21.29 25.92 -29.34
C ILE A 69 -21.49 25.93 -27.82
N ASP A 70 -22.63 26.42 -27.33
CA ASP A 70 -22.95 26.44 -25.90
C ASP A 70 -23.02 25.03 -25.30
N GLU A 71 -23.61 24.07 -26.02
CA GLU A 71 -23.64 22.66 -25.62
C GLU A 71 -22.23 22.06 -25.52
N ILE A 72 -21.37 22.33 -26.51
CA ILE A 72 -19.97 21.88 -26.52
C ILE A 72 -19.20 22.49 -25.34
N ASN A 73 -19.33 23.80 -25.12
CA ASN A 73 -18.66 24.48 -24.01
C ASN A 73 -19.11 23.94 -22.65
N THR A 74 -20.42 23.77 -22.47
CA THR A 74 -20.99 23.21 -21.23
C THR A 74 -20.46 21.80 -20.97
N LYS A 75 -20.38 20.96 -22.01
CA LYS A 75 -19.82 19.61 -21.90
C LYS A 75 -18.34 19.66 -21.52
N MET A 76 -17.55 20.50 -22.18
CA MET A 76 -16.13 20.67 -21.90
C MET A 76 -15.88 21.14 -20.46
N ASP A 77 -16.67 22.10 -19.97
CA ASP A 77 -16.58 22.59 -18.58
C ASP A 77 -16.90 21.47 -17.57
N ASN A 78 -17.93 20.68 -17.84
CA ASN A 78 -18.28 19.53 -17.00
C ASN A 78 -17.16 18.47 -16.99
N ASP A 79 -16.60 18.14 -18.16
CA ASP A 79 -15.52 17.16 -18.28
C ASP A 79 -14.24 17.66 -17.58
N LEU A 80 -13.91 18.95 -17.69
CA LEU A 80 -12.81 19.58 -16.96
C LEU A 80 -13.03 19.51 -15.44
N GLN A 81 -14.24 19.82 -14.98
CA GLN A 81 -14.57 19.75 -13.56
C GLN A 81 -14.44 18.33 -13.02
N ASP A 82 -14.95 17.33 -13.75
CA ASP A 82 -14.86 15.92 -13.36
C ASP A 82 -13.39 15.46 -13.30
N ILE A 83 -12.59 15.74 -14.32
CA ILE A 83 -11.17 15.36 -14.31
C ILE A 83 -10.40 16.07 -13.20
N VAL A 84 -10.68 17.33 -12.88
CA VAL A 84 -10.04 18.03 -11.75
C VAL A 84 -10.37 17.35 -10.42
N VAL A 85 -11.62 16.92 -10.23
CA VAL A 85 -12.05 16.20 -9.03
C VAL A 85 -11.38 14.82 -8.95
N GLN A 86 -11.32 14.09 -10.05
CA GLN A 86 -10.65 12.80 -10.13
C GLN A 86 -9.15 12.93 -9.87
N GLU A 87 -8.47 13.89 -10.51
CA GLU A 87 -7.03 14.15 -10.32
C GLU A 87 -6.73 14.42 -8.84
N LYS A 88 -7.51 15.30 -8.20
CA LYS A 88 -7.36 15.61 -6.78
C LYS A 88 -7.57 14.36 -5.91
N THR A 89 -8.64 13.61 -6.16
CA THR A 89 -8.96 12.40 -5.39
C THR A 89 -7.87 11.34 -5.52
N THR A 90 -7.41 11.08 -6.74
CA THR A 90 -6.32 10.14 -7.02
C THR A 90 -5.01 10.59 -6.39
N ASN A 91 -4.71 11.90 -6.41
CA ASN A 91 -3.53 12.45 -5.76
C ASN A 91 -3.58 12.32 -4.23
N ASP A 92 -4.72 12.61 -3.60
CA ASP A 92 -4.92 12.42 -2.15
C ASP A 92 -4.76 10.94 -1.76
N GLN A 93 -5.33 10.05 -2.56
CA GLN A 93 -5.19 8.60 -2.42
C GLN A 93 -3.74 8.12 -2.62
N LEU A 94 -2.98 8.73 -3.53
CA LEU A 94 -1.58 8.44 -3.78
C LEU A 94 -0.74 8.84 -2.55
N ARG A 95 -0.98 10.05 -2.01
CA ARG A 95 -0.34 10.53 -0.79
C ARG A 95 -0.61 9.61 0.40
N GLN A 96 -1.85 9.18 0.60
CA GLN A 96 -2.19 8.23 1.66
C GLN A 96 -1.45 6.89 1.48
N THR A 97 -1.38 6.38 0.25
CA THR A 97 -0.64 5.14 -0.05
C THR A 97 0.85 5.29 0.28
N GLN A 98 1.43 6.47 0.03
CA GLN A 98 2.82 6.77 0.37
C GLN A 98 3.04 6.81 1.90
N GLU A 99 2.14 7.44 2.65
CA GLU A 99 2.19 7.44 4.12
C GLU A 99 2.10 6.03 4.70
N ASP A 100 1.19 5.19 4.17
CA ASP A 100 1.04 3.81 4.59
C ASP A 100 2.29 2.97 4.28
N LEU A 101 2.93 3.23 3.13
CA LEU A 101 4.19 2.61 2.77
C LEU A 101 5.31 2.97 3.77
N THR A 102 5.41 4.24 4.17
CA THR A 102 6.38 4.67 5.19
C THR A 102 6.12 4.00 6.54
N LYS A 103 4.86 3.88 6.98
CA LYS A 103 4.50 3.17 8.22
C LYS A 103 4.87 1.69 8.15
N LEU A 104 4.66 1.05 7.00
CA LEU A 104 5.06 -0.35 6.81
C LEU A 104 6.58 -0.49 6.85
N GLU A 105 7.34 0.41 6.23
CA GLU A 105 8.81 0.40 6.29
C GLU A 105 9.37 0.58 7.69
N GLU A 106 8.76 1.44 8.50
CA GLU A 106 9.16 1.62 9.89
C GLU A 106 8.87 0.36 10.71
N LYS A 107 7.68 -0.22 10.58
CA LYS A 107 7.33 -1.49 11.24
C LYS A 107 8.23 -2.64 10.80
N GLU A 108 8.60 -2.71 9.52
CA GLU A 108 9.54 -3.71 9.00
C GLU A 108 10.89 -3.62 9.72
N LYS A 109 11.44 -2.42 9.86
CA LYS A 109 12.72 -2.19 10.55
C LYS A 109 12.67 -2.60 12.02
N VAL A 110 11.61 -2.20 12.74
CA VAL A 110 11.41 -2.57 14.14
C VAL A 110 11.36 -4.09 14.28
N LEU A 111 10.56 -4.75 13.44
CA LEU A 111 10.34 -6.18 13.52
C LEU A 111 11.56 -7.01 13.08
N GLN A 112 12.34 -6.52 12.12
CA GLN A 112 13.66 -7.07 11.79
C GLN A 112 14.60 -7.00 13.00
N GLY A 113 14.64 -5.86 13.70
CA GLY A 113 15.41 -5.70 14.93
C GLY A 113 15.00 -6.71 16.00
N GLU A 114 13.70 -6.83 16.27
CA GLU A 114 13.16 -7.82 17.23
C GLU A 114 13.51 -9.26 16.83
N CYS A 115 13.43 -9.60 15.54
CA CYS A 115 13.83 -10.93 15.05
C CYS A 115 15.31 -11.19 15.27
N SER A 116 16.19 -10.22 14.93
CA SER A 116 17.64 -10.35 15.14
C SER A 116 18.01 -10.48 16.62
N GLU A 117 17.33 -9.74 17.50
CA GLU A 117 17.54 -9.87 18.95
C GLU A 117 17.12 -11.26 19.44
N LEU A 118 15.94 -11.75 19.04
CA LEU A 118 15.47 -13.09 19.39
C LEU A 118 16.38 -14.19 18.84
N GLU A 119 16.93 -14.01 17.64
CA GLU A 119 17.89 -14.94 17.04
C GLU A 119 19.19 -15.01 17.86
N GLN A 120 19.70 -13.87 18.33
CA GLN A 120 20.85 -13.82 19.24
C GLN A 120 20.54 -14.47 20.60
N GLN A 121 19.36 -14.19 21.17
CA GLN A 121 18.91 -14.80 22.42
C GLN A 121 18.82 -16.32 22.30
N LEU A 122 18.21 -16.83 21.22
CA LEU A 122 18.14 -18.25 20.92
C LEU A 122 19.52 -18.89 20.82
N SER A 123 20.43 -18.30 20.06
CA SER A 123 21.80 -18.82 19.93
C SER A 123 22.51 -18.91 21.28
N LYS A 124 22.36 -17.88 22.12
CA LYS A 124 22.96 -17.86 23.47
C LYS A 124 22.32 -18.90 24.40
N GLU A 125 21.00 -19.00 24.40
CA GLU A 125 20.24 -19.98 25.20
C GLU A 125 20.58 -21.41 24.79
N GLU A 126 20.69 -21.71 23.50
CA GLU A 126 21.10 -23.03 23.00
C GLU A 126 22.51 -23.41 23.46
N ILE A 127 23.47 -22.47 23.39
CA ILE A 127 24.85 -22.71 23.86
C ILE A 127 24.89 -22.96 25.36
N ASN A 128 24.15 -22.18 26.15
CA ASN A 128 24.09 -22.34 27.60
C ASN A 128 23.41 -23.65 28.00
N LEU A 129 22.26 -23.96 27.39
CA LEU A 129 21.54 -25.21 27.65
C LEU A 129 22.40 -26.44 27.34
N ARG A 130 23.20 -26.39 26.27
CA ARG A 130 24.16 -27.45 25.96
C ARG A 130 25.20 -27.62 27.06
N LYS A 131 25.82 -26.52 27.53
CA LYS A 131 26.80 -26.56 28.63
C LYS A 131 26.19 -27.08 29.93
N ASP A 132 24.98 -26.65 30.27
CA ASP A 132 24.28 -27.07 31.49
C ASP A 132 23.92 -28.55 31.42
N SER A 133 23.50 -29.03 30.25
CA SER A 133 23.22 -30.45 30.01
C SER A 133 24.49 -31.31 30.09
N GLU A 134 25.61 -30.85 29.53
CA GLU A 134 26.92 -31.51 29.64
C GLU A 134 27.38 -31.58 31.11
N SER A 135 27.26 -30.48 31.87
CA SER A 135 27.58 -30.44 33.31
C SER A 135 26.68 -31.34 34.14
N LEU A 136 25.37 -31.35 33.87
CA LEU A 136 24.41 -32.24 34.51
C LEU A 136 24.80 -33.70 34.29
N ASN A 137 25.17 -34.06 33.05
CA ASN A 137 25.59 -35.43 32.74
C ASN A 137 26.87 -35.82 33.50
N GLU A 138 27.85 -34.92 33.63
CA GLU A 138 29.05 -35.15 34.44
C GLU A 138 28.73 -35.32 35.94
N ARG A 139 27.77 -34.57 36.48
CA ARG A 139 27.31 -34.75 37.87
C ARG A 139 26.63 -36.09 38.07
N LYS A 140 25.79 -36.52 37.12
CA LYS A 140 25.14 -37.84 37.14
C LYS A 140 26.15 -38.97 37.10
N THR A 141 27.17 -38.90 36.23
CA THR A 141 28.20 -39.94 36.18
C THR A 141 29.01 -40.01 37.48
N LYS A 142 29.39 -38.87 38.07
CA LYS A 142 30.06 -38.83 39.38
C LYS A 142 29.21 -39.43 40.51
N LEU A 143 27.92 -39.15 40.53
CA LEU A 143 26.98 -39.72 41.51
C LEU A 143 26.90 -41.24 41.34
N GLU A 144 26.75 -41.73 40.10
CA GLU A 144 26.72 -43.17 39.79
C GLU A 144 28.03 -43.89 40.16
N GLU A 145 29.18 -43.28 39.90
CA GLU A 145 30.48 -43.82 40.30
C GLU A 145 30.62 -43.93 41.82
N LYS A 146 30.12 -42.95 42.58
CA LYS A 146 30.11 -43.00 44.05
C LYS A 146 29.18 -44.09 44.57
N LYS A 147 27.95 -44.16 44.08
CA LYS A 147 26.99 -45.23 44.44
C LYS A 147 27.54 -46.63 44.15
N LYS A 148 28.29 -46.80 43.05
CA LYS A 148 28.97 -48.07 42.72
C LYS A 148 30.12 -48.39 43.68
N LYS A 149 30.95 -47.40 44.05
CA LYS A 149 32.04 -47.58 45.03
C LYS A 149 31.51 -47.90 46.43
N GLU A 150 30.37 -47.34 46.80
CA GLU A 150 29.70 -47.60 48.08
C GLU A 150 29.10 -49.02 48.14
N LYS A 151 28.48 -49.51 47.05
CA LYS A 151 28.03 -50.91 46.91
C LYS A 151 29.14 -51.96 47.02
N VAL A 152 30.41 -51.58 46.83
CA VAL A 152 31.58 -52.48 46.93
C VAL A 152 32.14 -52.54 48.36
N VAL A 153 31.73 -51.64 49.27
CA VAL A 153 32.15 -51.63 50.68
C VAL A 153 30.95 -51.90 51.58
N ASN A 154 30.66 -53.19 51.81
CA ASN A 154 29.74 -53.61 52.85
C ASN A 154 30.52 -53.67 54.18
N ILE A 155 30.60 -52.57 54.92
CA ILE A 155 31.11 -52.58 56.30
C ILE A 155 30.04 -51.95 57.19
N VAL A 156 29.39 -52.83 57.97
CA VAL A 156 28.56 -52.48 59.12
C VAL A 156 29.41 -51.76 60.16
N THR A 157 28.95 -50.62 60.69
CA THR A 157 29.37 -50.19 62.03
C THR A 157 28.32 -49.28 62.66
N TRP A 158 28.00 -49.56 63.92
CA TRP A 158 27.10 -48.76 64.78
C TRP A 158 27.91 -47.74 65.58
N ALA A 159 27.31 -46.58 65.89
CA ALA A 159 27.25 -45.91 67.22
C ALA A 159 27.19 -44.37 67.15
N ALA A 160 26.88 -43.77 68.32
CA ALA A 160 26.10 -42.55 68.57
C ALA A 160 26.85 -41.18 68.71
N VAL A 161 26.03 -40.12 68.71
CA VAL A 161 26.19 -38.64 68.86
C VAL A 161 26.96 -38.22 70.16
N PRO A 162 27.79 -37.13 70.32
CA PRO A 162 27.47 -35.67 70.14
C PRO A 162 28.58 -34.59 69.88
N VAL A 163 28.14 -33.42 69.33
CA VAL A 163 28.39 -31.96 69.60
C VAL A 163 29.79 -31.38 70.02
N PHE A 164 30.25 -30.38 69.23
CA PHE A 164 31.18 -29.22 69.47
C PHE A 164 32.68 -29.41 69.82
N GLY A 165 33.53 -28.84 68.95
CA GLY A 165 34.83 -28.23 69.31
C GLY A 165 36.06 -29.14 69.23
N LEU A 166 37.09 -28.65 68.53
CA LEU A 166 38.45 -29.19 68.33
C LEU A 166 38.68 -30.27 67.26
N VAL A 167 39.94 -30.25 66.82
CA VAL A 167 40.54 -30.71 65.55
C VAL A 167 40.27 -32.17 65.19
N GLY A 168 39.98 -32.38 63.90
CA GLY A 168 40.02 -33.68 63.22
C GLY A 168 38.64 -34.27 62.95
N VAL A 169 38.02 -33.91 61.82
CA VAL A 169 36.79 -34.58 61.36
C VAL A 169 37.02 -35.17 59.98
N ALA A 170 37.16 -36.49 59.95
CA ALA A 170 36.94 -37.27 58.74
C ALA A 170 35.44 -37.18 58.39
N VAL A 171 35.11 -36.40 57.37
CA VAL A 171 33.76 -36.41 56.78
C VAL A 171 33.65 -37.69 55.94
N LYS A 172 33.06 -38.74 56.51
CA LYS A 172 32.63 -39.91 55.76
C LYS A 172 31.21 -40.24 56.19
N GLY A 173 30.22 -39.81 55.40
CA GLY A 173 28.82 -40.16 55.63
C GLY A 173 27.74 -39.16 55.20
N LEU A 174 28.05 -38.04 54.53
CA LEU A 174 27.04 -37.04 54.13
C LEU A 174 27.18 -36.57 52.67
N ILE A 175 27.91 -37.31 51.86
CA ILE A 175 28.33 -36.86 50.53
C ILE A 175 27.29 -37.21 49.46
N ASP A 176 26.52 -38.29 49.64
CA ASP A 176 25.55 -38.75 48.65
C ASP A 176 24.27 -37.90 48.63
N ASP A 177 23.68 -37.57 49.79
CA ASP A 177 22.50 -36.68 49.86
C ASP A 177 22.76 -35.30 49.26
N VAL A 178 23.98 -34.75 49.46
CA VAL A 178 24.37 -33.45 48.89
C VAL A 178 24.50 -33.53 47.37
N LEU A 179 25.12 -34.59 46.84
CA LEU A 179 25.28 -34.79 45.41
C LEU A 179 23.95 -35.13 44.71
N GLU A 180 23.07 -35.89 45.35
CA GLU A 180 21.71 -36.15 44.85
C GLU A 180 20.91 -34.85 44.74
N LYS A 181 20.98 -33.98 45.75
CA LYS A 181 20.34 -32.67 45.73
C LYS A 181 20.92 -31.75 44.65
N GLU A 182 22.24 -31.77 44.46
CA GLU A 182 22.90 -31.00 43.40
C GLU A 182 22.57 -31.47 41.98
N VAL A 183 22.34 -32.78 41.78
CA VAL A 183 21.85 -33.34 40.51
C VAL A 183 20.40 -32.95 40.29
N ALA A 184 19.52 -33.13 41.27
CA ALA A 184 18.10 -32.77 41.16
C ALA A 184 17.90 -31.28 40.84
N ASN A 185 18.63 -30.39 41.53
CA ASN A 185 18.60 -28.96 41.26
C ASN A 185 19.07 -28.63 39.83
N ALA A 186 20.10 -29.33 39.33
CA ALA A 186 20.60 -29.13 37.98
C ALA A 186 19.64 -29.69 36.90
N GLU A 187 18.92 -30.78 37.18
CA GLU A 187 17.87 -31.31 36.30
C GLU A 187 16.71 -30.30 36.16
N GLU A 188 16.28 -29.73 37.29
CA GLU A 188 15.23 -28.72 37.29
C GLU A 188 15.65 -27.47 36.50
N ALA A 189 16.87 -26.99 36.70
CA ALA A 189 17.42 -25.86 35.96
C ALA A 189 17.50 -26.12 34.45
N VAL A 190 17.98 -27.29 34.02
CA VAL A 190 18.02 -27.67 32.60
C VAL A 190 16.62 -27.77 32.00
N LYS A 191 15.65 -28.31 32.75
CA LYS A 191 14.25 -28.40 32.31
C LYS A 191 13.61 -27.02 32.15
N GLU A 192 13.85 -26.12 33.09
CA GLU A 192 13.37 -24.73 33.02
C GLU A 192 13.99 -23.99 31.83
N ALA A 193 15.31 -24.12 31.64
CA ALA A 193 16.03 -23.52 30.51
C ALA A 193 15.55 -24.07 29.15
N THR A 194 15.27 -25.38 29.06
CA THR A 194 14.68 -26.00 27.85
C THR A 194 13.32 -25.40 27.54
N THR A 195 12.48 -25.26 28.58
CA THR A 195 11.14 -24.68 28.42
C THR A 195 11.23 -23.20 28.00
N HIS A 196 12.20 -22.46 28.53
CA HIS A 196 12.45 -21.07 28.13
C HIS A 196 12.85 -20.99 26.64
N LEU A 197 13.80 -21.83 26.22
CA LEU A 197 14.26 -21.88 24.83
C LEU A 197 13.11 -22.19 23.86
N GLU A 198 12.24 -23.13 24.18
CA GLU A 198 11.06 -23.45 23.37
C GLU A 198 10.13 -22.23 23.21
N ARG A 199 9.85 -21.51 24.31
CA ARG A 199 9.03 -20.29 24.26
C ARG A 199 9.67 -19.19 23.42
N THR A 200 10.99 -19.00 23.52
CA THR A 200 11.73 -18.03 22.70
C THR A 200 11.65 -18.42 21.22
N LYS A 201 11.77 -19.71 20.91
CA LYS A 201 11.69 -20.24 19.54
C LYS A 201 10.32 -20.04 18.92
N GLU A 202 9.26 -20.27 19.69
CA GLU A 202 7.90 -19.98 19.25
C GLU A 202 7.70 -18.48 19.00
N ARG A 203 8.19 -17.62 19.89
CA ARG A 203 8.10 -16.16 19.74
C ARG A 203 8.81 -15.70 18.48
N PHE A 204 10.03 -16.18 18.24
CA PHE A 204 10.78 -15.92 17.01
C PHE A 204 10.00 -16.39 15.78
N GLY A 205 9.43 -17.60 15.81
CA GLY A 205 8.61 -18.12 14.72
C GLY A 205 7.34 -17.32 14.45
N ARG A 206 6.70 -16.72 15.47
CA ARG A 206 5.58 -15.79 15.30
C ARG A 206 6.04 -14.48 14.65
N LYS A 207 7.10 -13.87 15.17
CA LYS A 207 7.66 -12.61 14.66
C LYS A 207 8.15 -12.72 13.22
N LYS A 208 8.80 -13.83 12.88
CA LYS A 208 9.20 -14.13 11.49
C LYS A 208 8.02 -14.23 10.53
N ARG A 209 6.88 -14.79 10.97
CA ARG A 209 5.63 -14.82 10.18
C ARG A 209 5.02 -13.43 10.05
N GLU A 210 5.00 -12.65 11.13
CA GLU A 210 4.56 -11.24 11.08
C GLU A 210 5.40 -10.45 10.06
N LEU A 211 6.72 -10.65 10.05
CA LEU A 211 7.62 -9.99 9.10
C LEU A 211 7.32 -10.38 7.65
N SER A 212 7.11 -11.67 7.39
CA SER A 212 6.72 -12.15 6.05
C SER A 212 5.39 -11.53 5.59
N ASN A 213 4.38 -11.51 6.46
CA ASN A 213 3.08 -10.89 6.14
C ASN A 213 3.22 -9.39 5.85
N LEU A 214 4.09 -8.72 6.60
CA LEU A 214 4.36 -7.29 6.43
C LEU A 214 5.08 -7.02 5.10
N THR A 215 6.05 -7.85 4.71
CA THR A 215 6.69 -7.77 3.38
C THR A 215 5.66 -7.90 2.27
N ASN A 216 4.71 -8.84 2.37
CA ASN A 216 3.63 -9.00 1.39
C ASN A 216 2.73 -7.76 1.34
N ALA A 217 2.30 -7.22 2.48
CA ALA A 217 1.49 -6.02 2.54
C ALA A 217 2.20 -4.79 1.96
N LYS A 218 3.52 -4.68 2.17
CA LYS A 218 4.36 -3.64 1.57
C LYS A 218 4.41 -3.75 0.06
N GLU A 219 4.55 -4.96 -0.47
CA GLU A 219 4.57 -5.21 -1.91
C GLU A 219 3.22 -4.89 -2.57
N GLU A 220 2.10 -5.28 -1.94
CA GLU A 220 0.77 -4.89 -2.40
C GLU A 220 0.57 -3.37 -2.38
N THR A 221 1.06 -2.69 -1.34
CA THR A 221 0.97 -1.23 -1.21
C THR A 221 1.81 -0.52 -2.27
N LYS A 222 3.00 -1.05 -2.60
CA LYS A 222 3.83 -0.57 -3.73
C LYS A 222 3.11 -0.71 -5.06
N LYS A 223 2.46 -1.84 -5.31
CA LYS A 223 1.66 -2.04 -6.53
C LYS A 223 0.54 -1.00 -6.63
N LYS A 224 -0.21 -0.79 -5.54
CA LYS A 224 -1.25 0.26 -5.47
C LYS A 224 -0.69 1.65 -5.74
N HIS A 225 0.49 1.97 -5.18
CA HIS A 225 1.15 3.25 -5.44
C HIS A 225 1.48 3.42 -6.93
N THR A 226 2.05 2.40 -7.57
CA THR A 226 2.37 2.42 -9.01
C THR A 226 1.12 2.61 -9.85
N THR A 227 0.05 1.87 -9.58
CA THR A 227 -1.23 2.00 -10.30
C THR A 227 -1.81 3.41 -10.17
N LYS A 228 -1.93 3.94 -8.95
CA LYS A 228 -2.45 5.31 -8.73
C LYS A 228 -1.57 6.38 -9.37
N SER A 229 -0.25 6.18 -9.37
CA SER A 229 0.68 7.10 -10.05
C SER A 229 0.48 7.09 -11.57
N GLN A 230 0.22 5.93 -12.17
CA GLN A 230 -0.11 5.82 -13.60
C GLN A 230 -1.47 6.46 -13.90
N GLU A 231 -2.50 6.18 -13.09
CA GLU A 231 -3.82 6.80 -13.22
C GLU A 231 -3.72 8.32 -13.13
N LEU A 232 -2.95 8.86 -12.19
CA LEU A 232 -2.74 10.31 -12.05
C LEU A 232 -2.10 10.92 -13.31
N LYS A 233 -1.11 10.25 -13.91
CA LYS A 233 -0.50 10.71 -15.18
C LYS A 233 -1.50 10.71 -16.33
N MET A 234 -2.33 9.66 -16.42
CA MET A 234 -3.37 9.59 -17.45
C MET A 234 -4.41 10.70 -17.27
N LEU A 235 -4.81 11.00 -16.03
CA LEU A 235 -5.73 12.11 -15.72
C LEU A 235 -5.12 13.47 -16.07
N GLN A 236 -3.84 13.68 -15.75
CA GLN A 236 -3.12 14.91 -16.13
C GLN A 236 -3.02 15.08 -17.64
N GLN A 237 -2.79 13.99 -18.38
CA GLN A 237 -2.78 14.00 -19.83
C GLN A 237 -4.17 14.33 -20.38
N ARG A 238 -5.23 13.63 -19.95
CA ARG A 238 -6.60 13.91 -20.39
C ARG A 238 -7.03 15.35 -20.06
N LYS A 239 -6.65 15.87 -18.90
CA LYS A 239 -6.88 17.28 -18.54
C LYS A 239 -6.21 18.25 -19.51
N ALA A 240 -4.97 17.95 -19.92
CA ALA A 240 -4.25 18.77 -20.89
C ALA A 240 -4.92 18.70 -22.28
N GLU A 241 -5.38 17.52 -22.68
CA GLU A 241 -6.11 17.29 -23.94
C GLU A 241 -7.42 18.09 -23.99
N ILE A 242 -8.19 18.13 -22.89
CA ILE A 242 -9.43 18.93 -22.84
C ILE A 242 -9.14 20.43 -22.81
N LYS A 243 -8.10 20.87 -22.08
CA LYS A 243 -7.77 22.30 -21.95
C LYS A 243 -7.21 22.88 -23.24
N ASN A 244 -6.37 22.11 -23.92
CA ASN A 244 -5.75 22.48 -25.18
C ASN A 244 -5.99 21.35 -26.18
N PRO A 245 -7.18 21.29 -26.81
CA PRO A 245 -7.31 20.54 -28.05
C PRO A 245 -6.29 21.16 -29.02
N ARG A 246 -5.30 20.38 -29.42
CA ARG A 246 -4.06 20.90 -29.98
C ARG A 246 -4.33 21.58 -31.33
N SER A 247 -3.93 22.84 -31.47
CA SER A 247 -3.80 23.55 -32.75
C SER A 247 -2.43 23.20 -33.34
N ASP A 248 -2.32 22.05 -34.02
CA ASP A 248 -1.16 21.73 -34.87
C ASP A 248 -1.55 21.89 -36.35
#